data_AF-A0A381W9W0-F1
#
_entry.id   AF-A0A381W9W0-F1
#
_cell.length_a   1.000
_cell.length_b   1.000
_cell.length_c   1.000
_cell.angle_alpha   90.00
_cell.angle_beta   90.00
_cell.angle_gamma   90.00
#
_symmetry.space_group_name_H-M   'P 1'
#
loop_
_entity.id
_entity.type
_entity.pdbx_description
1 polymer ?
#
loop_
_entity_poly.entity_id
_entity_poly.type
_entity_poly.pdbx_seq_one_letter_code
_entity_poly.pdbx_strand_id
1 'polypeptide(L)'
;MSLPVVILTDGDVYGEHIAMVIKSGSANAAHLRELTVPDAKWVGVWATDIEKYKLPTIPMTESDIKRCHDLKKDPRYQDGIWKKELEVFLKIKRKAELEAFSKYGLTNITDKYLPQKLELAKSL
;
A
#
# COMPACT_ATOMS: atom_id res chain seq x y z
N MET A 1 -24.52 -0.73 -11.16
CA MET A 1 -23.99 0.09 -10.05
C MET A 1 -22.47 0.05 -10.12
N SER A 2 -21.81 1.19 -10.32
CA SER A 2 -20.35 1.30 -10.23
C SER A 2 -19.95 1.61 -8.79
N LEU A 3 -19.59 0.59 -8.02
CA LEU A 3 -19.12 0.75 -6.65
C LEU A 3 -17.62 1.04 -6.65
N PRO A 4 -17.13 2.06 -5.92
CA PRO A 4 -15.70 2.33 -5.82
C PRO A 4 -14.99 1.19 -5.09
N VAL A 5 -13.85 0.76 -5.62
CA VAL A 5 -13.00 -0.25 -4.98
C VAL A 5 -11.83 0.42 -4.29
N VAL A 6 -11.75 0.22 -2.98
CA VAL A 6 -10.69 0.77 -2.13
C VAL A 6 -9.95 -0.38 -1.46
N ILE A 7 -8.63 -0.30 -1.45
CA ILE A 7 -7.73 -1.32 -0.92
C ILE A 7 -6.99 -0.74 0.29
N LEU A 8 -6.98 -1.48 1.39
CA LEU A 8 -6.21 -1.21 2.60
C LEU A 8 -5.44 -2.48 2.95
N THR A 9 -4.13 -2.38 3.05
CA THR A 9 -3.21 -3.48 3.37
C THR A 9 -2.14 -2.99 4.34
N ASP A 10 -1.26 -3.89 4.78
CA ASP A 10 -0.12 -3.56 5.63
C ASP A 10 0.80 -2.52 5.00
N GLY A 11 1.48 -1.78 5.86
CA GLY A 11 2.47 -0.76 5.51
C GLY A 11 3.81 -1.39 5.18
N ASP A 12 3.83 -2.18 4.10
CA ASP A 12 5.02 -2.82 3.61
C ASP A 12 5.00 -3.01 2.07
N VAL A 13 6.11 -3.50 1.55
CA VAL A 13 6.30 -3.72 0.11
C VAL A 13 5.37 -4.78 -0.48
N TYR A 14 4.87 -5.71 0.35
CA TYR A 14 3.95 -6.76 -0.09
C TYR A 14 2.51 -6.24 -0.14
N GLY A 15 2.09 -5.44 0.84
CA GLY A 15 0.83 -4.70 0.83
C GLY A 15 0.70 -3.80 -0.39
N GLU A 16 1.78 -3.09 -0.74
CA GLU A 16 1.88 -2.32 -1.98
C GLU A 16 1.72 -3.20 -3.23
N HIS A 17 2.35 -4.38 -3.23
CA HIS A 17 2.27 -5.30 -4.36
C HIS A 17 0.88 -5.94 -4.54
N ILE A 18 0.20 -6.29 -3.44
CA ILE A 18 -1.17 -6.80 -3.46
C ILE A 18 -2.08 -5.80 -4.16
N ALA A 19 -1.99 -4.53 -3.79
CA ALA A 19 -2.81 -3.48 -4.39
C ALA A 19 -2.54 -3.30 -5.88
N MET A 20 -1.27 -3.34 -6.29
CA MET A 20 -0.89 -3.29 -7.71
C MET A 20 -1.45 -4.47 -8.51
N VAL A 21 -1.43 -5.68 -7.96
CA VAL A 21 -1.95 -6.87 -8.64
C VAL A 21 -3.47 -6.81 -8.80
N ILE A 22 -4.21 -6.34 -7.79
CA ILE A 22 -5.67 -6.11 -7.93
C ILE A 22 -5.95 -5.08 -9.03
N LYS A 23 -5.14 -4.02 -9.08
CA LYS A 23 -5.31 -2.93 -10.06
C LYS A 23 -4.97 -3.33 -11.50
N SER A 24 -3.85 -4.04 -11.69
CA SER A 24 -3.20 -4.21 -13.00
C SER A 24 -3.01 -5.66 -13.43
N GLY A 25 -3.34 -6.62 -12.57
CA GLY A 25 -3.09 -8.04 -12.78
C GLY A 25 -1.69 -8.48 -12.35
N SER A 26 -1.46 -9.79 -12.35
CA SER A 26 -0.14 -10.36 -12.12
C SER A 26 0.50 -10.78 -13.45
N ALA A 27 1.83 -10.76 -13.52
CA ALA A 27 2.55 -11.23 -14.71
C ALA A 27 2.23 -12.70 -15.04
N ASN A 28 2.14 -13.55 -14.02
CA ASN A 28 1.85 -14.99 -14.19
C ASN A 28 0.44 -15.24 -14.75
N ALA A 29 -0.52 -14.39 -14.38
CA ALA A 29 -1.91 -14.51 -14.80
C ALA A 29 -2.28 -13.54 -15.93
N ALA A 30 -1.31 -12.95 -16.63
CA ALA A 30 -1.57 -11.94 -17.67
C ALA A 30 -2.41 -12.46 -18.86
N HIS A 31 -2.53 -13.79 -19.00
CA HIS A 31 -3.38 -14.43 -20.00
C HIS A 31 -4.87 -14.40 -19.62
N LEU A 32 -5.20 -14.23 -18.33
CA LEU A 32 -6.57 -14.11 -17.85
C LEU A 32 -7.03 -12.65 -17.99
N ARG A 33 -8.21 -12.48 -18.58
CA ARG A 33 -8.82 -11.16 -18.80
C ARG A 33 -9.90 -10.91 -17.75
N GLU A 34 -10.23 -9.63 -17.54
CA GLU A 34 -11.36 -9.20 -16.70
C GLU A 34 -11.24 -9.57 -15.20
N LEU A 35 -10.02 -9.85 -14.72
CA LEU A 35 -9.73 -10.11 -13.31
C LEU A 35 -9.04 -8.93 -12.61
N THR A 36 -9.07 -7.75 -13.22
CA THR A 36 -8.40 -6.55 -12.73
C THR A 36 -9.41 -5.45 -12.45
N VAL A 37 -9.08 -4.56 -11.51
CA VAL A 37 -9.88 -3.38 -11.19
C VAL A 37 -9.02 -2.12 -11.39
N PRO A 38 -8.88 -1.62 -12.64
CA PRO A 38 -7.93 -0.55 -12.97
C PRO A 38 -8.21 0.77 -12.24
N ASP A 39 -9.44 1.01 -11.81
CA ASP A 39 -9.88 2.18 -11.05
C ASP A 39 -9.75 1.99 -9.52
N ALA A 40 -9.30 0.82 -9.05
CA ALA A 40 -9.07 0.58 -7.64
C ALA A 40 -8.04 1.56 -7.06
N LYS A 41 -8.30 2.01 -5.83
CA LYS A 41 -7.48 2.96 -5.09
C LYS A 41 -6.88 2.29 -3.87
N TRP A 42 -5.56 2.20 -3.83
CA TRP A 42 -4.87 1.86 -2.60
C TRP A 42 -4.82 3.09 -1.69
N VAL A 43 -5.38 2.99 -0.49
CA VAL A 43 -5.41 4.12 0.45
C VAL A 43 -4.35 4.02 1.54
N GLY A 44 -3.58 2.93 1.52
CA GLY A 44 -2.45 2.69 2.38
C GLY A 44 -2.51 1.29 3.00
N VAL A 45 -1.69 1.01 4.00
CA VAL A 45 -0.79 1.97 4.69
C VAL A 45 0.40 2.34 3.80
N TRP A 46 0.57 3.62 3.49
CA TRP A 46 1.72 4.08 2.70
C TRP A 46 2.97 4.17 3.59
N ALA A 47 4.17 4.12 3.00
CA ALA A 47 5.41 4.29 3.74
C ALA A 47 5.45 5.64 4.46
N THR A 48 4.92 6.69 3.82
CA THR A 48 4.78 8.01 4.44
C THR A 48 3.75 8.06 5.58
N ASP A 49 2.75 7.17 5.59
CA ASP A 49 1.79 7.09 6.69
C ASP A 49 2.44 6.57 7.98
N ILE A 50 3.43 5.69 7.87
CA ILE A 50 4.17 5.15 9.01
C ILE A 50 4.77 6.28 9.85
N GLU A 51 5.46 7.22 9.21
CA GLU A 51 6.03 8.39 9.87
C GLU A 51 4.95 9.38 10.34
N LYS A 52 3.97 9.67 9.47
CA LYS A 52 2.90 10.65 9.74
C LYS A 52 2.06 10.27 10.97
N TYR A 53 1.67 9.01 11.07
CA TYR A 53 0.84 8.50 12.16
C TYR A 53 1.68 7.88 13.29
N LYS A 54 3.01 7.94 13.19
CA LYS A 54 3.97 7.41 14.18
C LYS A 54 3.69 5.95 14.53
N LEU A 55 3.34 5.14 13.54
CA LEU A 55 2.92 3.76 13.75
C LEU A 55 4.03 2.94 14.40
N PRO A 56 3.70 1.94 15.25
CA PRO A 56 4.63 0.90 15.63
C PRO A 56 5.20 0.22 14.39
N THR A 57 6.52 0.09 14.35
CA THR A 57 7.22 -0.49 13.20
C THR A 57 8.11 -1.65 13.59
N ILE A 58 8.30 -2.55 12.63
CA ILE A 58 9.37 -3.56 12.65
C ILE A 58 10.42 -3.22 11.57
N PRO A 59 11.70 -3.57 11.77
CA PRO A 59 12.72 -3.46 10.74
C PRO A 59 12.34 -4.26 9.49
N MET A 60 12.62 -3.70 8.32
CA MET A 60 12.56 -4.48 7.08
C MET A 60 13.68 -5.53 7.06
N THR A 61 13.34 -6.72 6.58
CA THR A 61 14.29 -7.79 6.29
C THR A 61 15.04 -7.52 4.98
N GLU A 62 16.12 -8.26 4.74
CA GLU A 62 16.83 -8.21 3.45
C GLU A 62 15.91 -8.58 2.28
N SER A 63 14.99 -9.52 2.50
CA SER A 63 13.98 -9.92 1.51
C SER A 63 13.02 -8.77 1.18
N ASP A 64 12.57 -8.02 2.19
CA ASP A 64 11.71 -6.83 1.98
C ASP A 64 12.46 -5.78 1.14
N ILE A 65 13.73 -5.49 1.48
CA ILE A 65 14.56 -4.50 0.78
C ILE A 65 14.82 -4.95 -0.66
N LYS A 66 15.18 -6.22 -0.86
CA LYS A 66 15.36 -6.80 -2.20
C LYS A 66 14.07 -6.66 -3.01
N ARG A 67 12.92 -6.95 -2.40
CA ARG A 67 11.62 -6.82 -3.06
C ARG A 67 11.33 -5.38 -3.49
N CYS A 68 11.65 -4.38 -2.68
CA CYS A 68 11.54 -2.97 -3.10
C CYS A 68 12.37 -2.69 -4.35
N HIS A 69 13.62 -3.15 -4.40
CA HIS A 69 14.47 -2.97 -5.58
C HIS A 69 13.96 -3.72 -6.81
N ASP A 70 13.36 -4.89 -6.64
CA ASP A 70 12.75 -5.64 -7.74
C ASP A 70 11.50 -4.91 -8.27
N LEU A 71 10.63 -4.41 -7.39
CA LEU A 71 9.46 -3.61 -7.80
C LEU A 71 9.88 -2.30 -8.47
N LYS A 72 10.97 -1.66 -8.02
CA LYS A 72 11.54 -0.48 -8.70
C LYS A 72 12.04 -0.75 -10.12
N LYS A 73 12.11 -1.99 -10.60
CA LYS A 73 12.40 -2.31 -12.01
C LYS A 73 11.15 -2.60 -12.83
N ASP A 74 10.01 -2.83 -12.17
CA ASP A 74 8.75 -3.11 -12.82
C ASP A 74 8.17 -1.80 -13.39
N PRO A 75 7.78 -1.75 -14.69
CA PRO A 75 7.20 -0.57 -15.33
C PRO A 75 6.03 0.06 -14.57
N ARG A 76 5.25 -0.75 -13.84
CA ARG A 76 4.08 -0.29 -13.10
C ARG A 76 4.40 0.60 -11.90
N TYR A 77 5.66 0.59 -11.45
CA TYR A 77 6.15 1.32 -10.29
C TYR A 77 7.12 2.45 -10.66
N GLN A 78 7.28 2.77 -11.95
CA GLN A 78 8.27 3.75 -12.40
C GLN A 78 7.85 5.21 -12.16
N ASP A 79 6.57 5.46 -11.89
CA ASP A 79 6.00 6.80 -11.83
C ASP A 79 5.01 6.98 -10.68
N GLY A 80 4.75 8.25 -10.37
CA GLY A 80 3.72 8.66 -9.43
C GLY A 80 3.99 8.24 -7.99
N ILE A 81 2.91 7.95 -7.27
CA ILE A 81 2.95 7.64 -5.84
C ILE A 81 3.70 6.34 -5.53
N TRP A 82 3.57 5.31 -6.38
CA TRP A 82 4.21 4.00 -6.18
C TRP A 82 5.73 4.11 -6.11
N LYS A 83 6.36 4.81 -7.06
CA LYS A 83 7.81 5.04 -7.03
C LYS A 83 8.25 5.76 -5.76
N LYS A 84 7.53 6.83 -5.42
CA LYS A 84 7.84 7.67 -4.26
C LYS A 84 7.77 6.86 -2.96
N GLU A 85 6.75 6.03 -2.80
CA GLU A 85 6.53 5.29 -1.57
C GLU A 85 7.51 4.12 -1.42
N LEU A 86 7.89 3.45 -2.52
CA LEU A 86 9.02 2.50 -2.52
C LEU A 86 10.34 3.16 -2.10
N GLU A 87 10.59 4.40 -2.53
CA GLU A 87 11.77 5.16 -2.12
C GLU A 87 11.73 5.53 -0.63
N VAL A 88 10.55 5.85 -0.11
CA VAL A 88 10.37 6.10 1.33
C VAL A 88 10.59 4.82 2.12
N PHE A 89 10.04 3.67 1.70
CA PHE A 89 10.32 2.38 2.34
C PHE A 89 11.83 2.09 2.43
N LEU A 90 12.56 2.26 1.32
CA LEU A 90 14.01 2.07 1.28
C LEU A 90 14.78 3.06 2.17
N LYS A 91 14.26 4.27 2.34
CA LYS A 91 14.84 5.30 3.22
C LYS A 91 14.62 4.97 4.69
N ILE A 92 13.38 4.67 5.08
CA ILE A 92 13.02 4.44 6.49
C ILE A 92 13.46 3.04 6.96
N LYS A 93 13.51 2.05 6.06
CA LYS A 93 13.84 0.63 6.35
C LYS A 93 12.98 0.02 7.46
N ARG A 94 11.72 0.43 7.49
CA ARG A 94 10.72 0.06 8.49
C ARG A 94 9.41 -0.26 7.79
N LYS A 95 8.67 -1.22 8.35
CA LYS A 95 7.33 -1.59 7.94
C LYS A 95 6.37 -1.64 9.13
N ALA A 96 5.08 -1.58 8.86
CA ALA A 96 4.03 -1.61 9.89
C ALA A 96 2.87 -2.52 9.48
N GLU A 97 2.45 -3.40 10.38
CA GLU A 97 1.24 -4.23 10.20
C GLU A 97 -0.02 -3.38 10.47
N LEU A 98 -1.17 -3.74 9.91
CA LEU A 98 -2.44 -3.07 10.19
C LEU A 98 -2.81 -3.14 11.68
N GLU A 99 -2.45 -4.21 12.38
CA GLU A 99 -2.65 -4.34 13.83
C GLU A 99 -1.87 -3.28 14.62
N ALA A 100 -0.85 -2.64 14.03
CA ALA A 100 -0.08 -1.58 14.68
C ALA A 100 -0.95 -0.36 15.07
N PHE A 101 -2.10 -0.15 14.42
CA PHE A 101 -3.06 0.89 14.79
C PHE A 101 -3.70 0.65 16.16
N SER A 102 -3.78 -0.61 16.62
CA SER A 102 -4.39 -0.98 17.90
C SER A 102 -3.69 -0.36 19.11
N LYS A 103 -2.41 0.03 18.98
CA LYS A 103 -1.66 0.76 20.02
C LYS A 103 -2.35 2.06 20.44
N TYR A 104 -3.09 2.68 19.53
CA TYR A 104 -3.80 3.94 19.76
C TYR A 104 -5.29 3.74 20.10
N GLY A 105 -5.70 2.50 20.38
CA GLY A 105 -7.07 2.07 20.58
C GLY A 105 -7.52 1.13 19.45
N LEU A 106 -8.26 0.07 19.81
CA LEU A 106 -8.78 -0.94 18.88
C LEU A 106 -9.57 -0.34 17.71
N THR A 107 -10.24 0.79 17.94
CA THR A 107 -11.07 1.47 16.93
C THR A 107 -10.36 2.64 16.24
N ASN A 108 -9.09 2.94 16.55
CA ASN A 108 -8.43 4.12 15.98
C ASN A 108 -8.31 4.06 14.44
N ILE A 109 -8.15 2.84 13.91
CA ILE A 109 -8.14 2.62 12.45
C ILE A 109 -9.50 2.96 11.82
N THR A 110 -10.61 2.57 12.46
CA THR A 110 -11.98 2.80 11.95
C THR A 110 -12.47 4.21 12.21
N ASP A 111 -12.06 4.84 13.30
CA ASP A 111 -12.61 6.12 13.76
C ASP A 111 -11.85 7.32 13.17
N LYS A 112 -10.56 7.16 12.86
CA LYS A 112 -9.71 8.26 12.40
C LYS A 112 -9.04 7.98 11.07
N TYR A 113 -8.27 6.90 10.98
CA TYR A 113 -7.41 6.67 9.82
C TYR A 113 -8.23 6.39 8.56
N LEU A 114 -9.09 5.37 8.60
CA LEU A 114 -9.87 4.94 7.44
C LEU A 114 -10.84 6.03 6.93
N PRO A 115 -11.60 6.76 7.77
CA PRO A 115 -12.45 7.86 7.29
C PRO A 115 -11.67 8.96 6.57
N GLN A 116 -10.51 9.38 7.12
CA GLN A 116 -9.65 10.37 6.46
C GLN A 116 -9.14 9.89 5.10
N LYS A 117 -8.73 8.62 5.04
CA LYS A 117 -8.22 7.99 3.83
C LYS A 117 -9.30 7.81 2.75
N LEU A 118 -10.51 7.44 3.15
CA LEU A 118 -11.65 7.33 2.24
C LEU A 118 -12.04 8.69 1.66
N GLU A 119 -12.00 9.76 2.45
CA GLU A 119 -12.31 11.10 1.95
C GLU A 119 -11.27 11.56 0.91
N LEU A 120 -9.97 11.34 1.19
CA LEU A 120 -8.91 11.58 0.20
C LEU A 120 -9.13 10.77 -1.08
N ALA A 121 -9.53 9.51 -0.96
CA ALA A 121 -9.80 8.64 -2.11
C ALA A 121 -10.97 9.13 -2.97
N LYS A 122 -11.96 9.83 -2.41
CA LYS A 122 -13.05 10.43 -3.21
C LYS A 122 -12.59 11.60 -4.08
N SER A 123 -11.54 12.30 -3.65
CA SER A 123 -11.00 13.50 -4.31
C SER A 123 -9.97 13.22 -5.41
N LEU A 124 -9.54 11.96 -5.56
CA LEU A 124 -8.58 11.48 -6.57
C LEU A 124 -9.30 10.85 -7.76
#